data_AF-A0A9W6TYM1-F1
#
_entry.id   AF-A0A9W6TYM1-F1
#
_cell.length_a   1.000
_cell.length_b   1.000
_cell.length_c   1.000
_cell.angle_alpha   90.00
_cell.angle_beta   90.00
_cell.angle_gamma   90.00
#
_symmetry.space_group_name_H-M   'P 1'
#
loop_
_entity.id
_entity.type
_entity.pdbx_description
1 polymer ?
#
loop_
_entity_poly.entity_id
_entity_poly.type
_entity_poly.pdbx_seq_one_letter_code
_entity_poly.pdbx_strand_id
1 'polypeptide(L)'
;MRFLGLTAAVYAVVIADGTLSSSCTAATKLKVMSFNLRTSIANDPCPSGCWDQRKSRVKQLVERYQPDLIGTQEGAPDQIQFFENQLSFSSTGECAGDCRWNERDSIFYKTERWKLLESSTFALSDTPDILPSNTWGLQYLRAAVIARFQDKATSRVVCMLNTHFDITLGQPQSAILVAKRLSQHCQAEDTVLMTGDLNAVPQSSAVLYLADQGPVDGSYTPIPMYDTLTAAGAGGPTWIGPSFGSHPVDCKYDYVFSRRDNHTCLRNGTVLVDTFDGYSSSDHAVLLSEFCLGRECSGCIALDYVSMMCQEHAYVLAVEKLLNCDIPLRAQYIRVLFSEITRISNHLLAVCCHALDVGAMTPYFWGFEERENSPCLTGKQYPPSLQNQPDYAVPLLTRQHFTSRFTSIGLTALPLTKTPNARHAVMVSVKAVLLGAAAVTCLSCEAKAGAIDISVGGAAAMTTQGQYAPLASTQLKVMSFNARTSLANDKCPSGCWEQRRWRAKQLVEKYEPDLIGTQEGAPDQIKFFTSNMSYASLGELL
;
A
#
# COMPACT_ATOMS: atom_id res chain seq x y z
N MET A 1 -26.45 24.04 55.31
CA MET A 1 -26.32 24.39 53.87
C MET A 1 -24.91 24.04 53.45
N ARG A 2 -24.79 23.16 52.45
CA ARG A 2 -23.57 22.44 52.06
C ARG A 2 -22.69 23.28 51.13
N PHE A 3 -21.37 23.22 51.39
CA PHE A 3 -20.25 23.15 50.45
C PHE A 3 -20.29 24.00 49.15
N LEU A 4 -19.55 25.12 49.20
CA LEU A 4 -18.72 25.63 48.09
C LEU A 4 -17.28 25.49 48.62
N GLY A 5 -16.36 24.71 48.08
CA GLY A 5 -16.14 24.35 46.69
C GLY A 5 -14.66 24.57 46.43
N LEU A 6 -13.84 23.71 47.03
CA LEU A 6 -12.40 23.61 46.90
C LEU A 6 -11.99 23.38 45.43
N THR A 7 -10.73 23.70 45.12
CA THR A 7 -9.93 23.30 43.95
C THR A 7 -10.09 24.07 42.63
N ALA A 8 -9.34 25.17 42.52
CA ALA A 8 -8.70 25.57 41.26
C ALA A 8 -7.36 24.83 41.15
N ALA A 9 -7.36 23.63 40.56
CA ALA A 9 -6.16 22.92 40.11
C ALA A 9 -6.57 21.70 39.28
N VAL A 10 -6.79 21.86 37.97
CA VAL A 10 -6.87 20.72 37.05
C VAL A 10 -6.15 21.08 35.74
N TYR A 11 -4.93 20.54 35.65
CA TYR A 11 -4.21 20.04 34.47
C TYR A 11 -4.24 20.88 33.17
N ALA A 12 -3.13 21.58 32.93
CA ALA A 12 -2.59 21.69 31.58
C ALA A 12 -2.22 20.28 31.10
N VAL A 13 -3.06 19.69 30.25
CA VAL A 13 -2.63 18.58 29.40
C VAL A 13 -1.68 19.20 28.39
N VAL A 14 -0.38 19.04 28.62
CA VAL A 14 0.61 19.13 27.54
C VAL A 14 0.24 17.99 26.59
N ILE A 15 -0.49 18.31 25.52
CA ILE A 15 -0.51 17.46 24.34
C ILE A 15 0.92 17.55 23.81
N ALA A 16 1.76 16.63 24.25
CA ALA A 16 2.89 16.27 23.43
C ALA A 16 2.27 15.79 22.11
N ASP A 17 2.44 16.58 21.05
CA ASP A 17 2.31 16.11 19.66
C ASP A 17 3.35 15.00 19.45
N GLY A 18 3.12 13.87 20.10
CA GLY A 18 3.76 12.60 19.85
C GLY A 18 2.95 11.93 18.76
N THR A 19 2.87 12.55 17.58
CA THR A 19 2.80 11.74 16.37
C THR A 19 4.05 10.86 16.42
N LEU A 20 3.92 9.62 16.88
CA LEU A 20 4.83 8.54 16.53
C LEU A 20 4.66 8.27 15.03
N SER A 21 4.95 9.27 14.21
CA SER A 21 5.53 9.03 12.90
C SER A 21 6.86 8.39 13.21
N SER A 22 6.93 7.07 13.06
CA SER A 22 8.20 6.35 13.07
C SER A 22 9.03 6.85 11.90
N SER A 23 9.77 7.94 12.15
CA SER A 23 10.62 8.56 11.15
C SER A 23 11.73 7.56 10.82
N CYS A 24 11.86 7.21 9.54
CA CYS A 24 12.92 6.32 9.11
C CYS A 24 14.29 6.94 9.41
N THR A 25 15.02 6.38 10.38
CA THR A 25 16.36 6.86 10.72
C THR A 25 17.33 6.58 9.57
N ALA A 26 18.41 7.36 9.47
CA ALA A 26 19.43 7.13 8.44
C ALA A 26 20.01 5.71 8.48
N ALA A 27 20.17 5.12 9.68
CA ALA A 27 20.70 3.77 9.85
C ALA A 27 19.75 2.66 9.37
N THR A 28 18.44 2.94 9.29
CA THR A 28 17.42 1.98 8.85
C THR A 28 16.97 2.21 7.41
N LYS A 29 17.47 3.25 6.74
CA LYS A 29 17.21 3.48 5.32
C LYS A 29 18.02 2.51 4.47
N LEU A 30 17.39 1.95 3.46
CA LEU A 30 18.01 1.09 2.47
C LEU A 30 17.62 1.56 1.07
N LYS A 31 18.61 1.85 0.23
CA LYS A 31 18.40 2.16 -1.19
C LYS A 31 18.89 0.99 -2.04
N VAL A 32 17.98 0.37 -2.78
CA VAL A 32 18.28 -0.75 -3.68
C VAL A 32 18.05 -0.32 -5.12
N MET A 33 19.03 -0.60 -5.96
CA MET A 33 19.03 -0.25 -7.37
C MET A 33 19.02 -1.51 -8.25
N SER A 34 18.17 -1.55 -9.28
CA SER A 34 18.29 -2.52 -10.38
C SER A 34 18.77 -1.79 -11.63
N PHE A 35 19.81 -2.31 -12.28
CA PHE A 35 20.48 -1.61 -13.36
C PHE A 35 21.02 -2.57 -14.44
N ASN A 36 20.27 -2.75 -15.53
CA ASN A 36 20.82 -3.35 -16.74
C ASN A 36 21.85 -2.38 -17.33
N LEU A 37 23.12 -2.79 -17.32
CA LEU A 37 24.24 -1.91 -17.67
C LEU A 37 24.39 -1.71 -19.18
N ARG A 38 23.72 -2.51 -20.02
CA ARG A 38 24.06 -2.71 -21.42
C ARG A 38 25.51 -3.15 -21.60
N THR A 39 25.72 -4.38 -22.04
CA THR A 39 27.08 -4.95 -22.09
C THR A 39 28.03 -4.11 -22.96
N SER A 40 29.26 -3.89 -22.49
CA SER A 40 30.31 -3.23 -23.30
C SER A 40 30.67 -4.04 -24.55
N ILE A 41 30.42 -5.37 -24.52
CA ILE A 41 30.67 -6.31 -25.61
C ILE A 41 29.76 -6.04 -26.82
N ALA A 42 28.61 -5.39 -26.61
CA ALA A 42 27.67 -5.02 -27.67
C ALA A 42 28.29 -4.05 -28.70
N ASN A 43 29.38 -3.35 -28.34
CA ASN A 43 30.06 -2.38 -29.19
C ASN A 43 29.12 -1.32 -29.78
N ASP A 44 28.18 -0.82 -28.96
CA ASP A 44 27.25 0.23 -29.36
C ASP A 44 27.99 1.51 -29.79
N PRO A 45 27.43 2.30 -30.73
CA PRO A 45 28.13 3.45 -31.32
C PRO A 45 28.33 4.61 -30.34
N CYS A 46 29.44 5.35 -30.50
CA CYS A 46 29.65 6.63 -29.81
C CYS A 46 28.92 7.80 -30.51
N PRO A 47 28.53 8.86 -29.78
CA PRO A 47 28.70 9.06 -28.33
C PRO A 47 27.54 8.50 -27.50
N SER A 48 26.48 7.97 -28.11
CA SER A 48 25.27 7.57 -27.43
C SER A 48 25.46 6.34 -26.55
N GLY A 49 25.92 5.23 -27.13
CA GLY A 49 25.88 3.90 -26.51
C GLY A 49 27.23 3.29 -26.15
N CYS A 50 28.35 3.81 -26.65
CA CYS A 50 29.64 3.19 -26.36
C CYS A 50 30.03 3.28 -24.87
N TRP A 51 30.58 2.21 -24.31
CA TRP A 51 30.90 2.13 -22.88
C TRP A 51 31.88 3.22 -22.40
N ASP A 52 32.83 3.61 -23.26
CA ASP A 52 33.80 4.66 -22.94
C ASP A 52 33.16 6.00 -22.60
N GLN A 53 31.99 6.30 -23.18
CA GLN A 53 31.20 7.48 -22.82
C GLN A 53 30.24 7.16 -21.67
N ARG A 54 29.56 6.00 -21.70
CA ARG A 54 28.56 5.65 -20.67
C ARG A 54 29.15 5.51 -19.28
N LYS A 55 30.40 5.06 -19.11
CA LYS A 55 31.03 4.91 -17.78
C LYS A 55 31.05 6.20 -16.96
N SER A 56 31.22 7.37 -17.61
CA SER A 56 31.16 8.67 -16.91
C SER A 56 29.73 9.02 -16.47
N ARG A 57 28.72 8.66 -17.27
CA ARG A 57 27.29 8.84 -16.97
C ARG A 57 26.84 7.94 -15.84
N VAL A 58 27.25 6.66 -15.88
CA VAL A 58 27.03 5.68 -14.82
C VAL A 58 27.60 6.19 -13.50
N LYS A 59 28.84 6.70 -13.50
CA LYS A 59 29.44 7.29 -12.31
C LYS A 59 28.62 8.45 -11.75
N GLN A 60 28.24 9.41 -12.59
CA GLN A 60 27.43 10.55 -12.15
C GLN A 60 26.07 10.11 -11.57
N LEU A 61 25.43 9.11 -12.16
CA LEU A 61 24.16 8.57 -11.67
C LEU A 61 24.33 7.89 -10.31
N VAL A 62 25.30 6.98 -10.17
CA VAL A 62 25.56 6.27 -8.90
C VAL A 62 25.97 7.24 -7.79
N GLU A 63 26.80 8.24 -8.11
CA GLU A 63 27.20 9.28 -7.15
C GLU A 63 26.05 10.20 -6.75
N ARG A 64 25.09 10.47 -7.66
CA ARG A 64 23.89 11.28 -7.38
C ARG A 64 22.93 10.55 -6.43
N TYR A 65 22.64 9.28 -6.70
CA TYR A 65 21.59 8.55 -5.97
C TYR A 65 22.09 7.78 -4.75
N GLN A 66 23.40 7.52 -4.66
CA GLN A 66 24.06 6.84 -3.54
C GLN A 66 23.34 5.55 -3.10
N PRO A 67 23.15 4.56 -3.98
CA PRO A 67 22.54 3.29 -3.61
C PRO A 67 23.41 2.52 -2.60
N ASP A 68 22.76 1.73 -1.75
CA ASP A 68 23.42 0.84 -0.79
C ASP A 68 23.79 -0.50 -1.43
N LEU A 69 22.85 -1.05 -2.21
CA LEU A 69 22.96 -2.30 -2.96
C LEU A 69 22.52 -2.06 -4.41
N ILE A 70 23.26 -2.61 -5.38
CA ILE A 70 22.96 -2.51 -6.80
C ILE A 70 22.96 -3.92 -7.41
N GLY A 71 21.83 -4.36 -7.94
CA GLY A 71 21.77 -5.53 -8.82
C GLY A 71 21.97 -5.11 -10.27
N THR A 72 23.03 -5.57 -10.91
CA THR A 72 23.34 -5.25 -12.30
C THR A 72 23.15 -6.45 -13.22
N GLN A 73 22.64 -6.20 -14.42
CA GLN A 73 22.56 -7.17 -15.51
C GLN A 73 23.48 -6.76 -16.66
N GLU A 74 23.80 -7.71 -17.56
CA GLU A 74 24.69 -7.49 -18.72
C GLU A 74 26.13 -7.05 -18.38
N GLY A 75 26.60 -7.27 -17.15
CA GLY A 75 27.92 -6.81 -16.73
C GLY A 75 29.06 -7.52 -17.46
N ALA A 76 29.79 -6.79 -18.30
CA ALA A 76 31.05 -7.26 -18.88
C ALA A 76 32.24 -7.06 -17.91
N PRO A 77 33.37 -7.79 -18.07
CA PRO A 77 34.49 -7.74 -17.13
C PRO A 77 35.05 -6.33 -16.86
N ASP A 78 35.15 -5.49 -17.89
CA ASP A 78 35.60 -4.09 -17.78
C ASP A 78 34.59 -3.19 -17.04
N GLN A 79 33.30 -3.48 -17.19
CA GLN A 79 32.22 -2.79 -16.46
C GLN A 79 32.23 -3.18 -14.99
N ILE A 80 32.41 -4.46 -14.67
CA ILE A 80 32.51 -4.91 -13.27
C ILE A 80 33.72 -4.27 -12.58
N GLN A 81 34.88 -4.30 -13.24
CA GLN A 81 36.09 -3.68 -12.73
C GLN A 81 35.93 -2.16 -12.52
N PHE A 82 35.13 -1.50 -13.36
CA PHE A 82 34.83 -0.08 -13.20
C PHE A 82 34.08 0.21 -11.89
N PHE A 83 33.03 -0.57 -11.56
CA PHE A 83 32.31 -0.41 -10.29
C PHE A 83 33.22 -0.66 -9.07
N GLU A 84 34.12 -1.65 -9.17
CA GLU A 84 35.04 -1.99 -8.08
C GLU A 84 36.11 -0.91 -7.87
N ASN A 85 36.76 -0.47 -8.94
CA ASN A 85 37.90 0.43 -8.84
C ASN A 85 37.53 1.91 -8.79
N GLN A 86 36.46 2.33 -9.48
CA GLN A 86 36.10 3.76 -9.62
C GLN A 86 34.94 4.18 -8.74
N LEU A 87 34.06 3.24 -8.35
CA LEU A 87 32.90 3.52 -7.49
C LEU A 87 33.03 2.90 -6.10
N SER A 88 34.13 2.18 -5.84
CA SER A 88 34.46 1.58 -4.54
C SER A 88 33.40 0.61 -4.00
N PHE A 89 32.73 -0.13 -4.89
CA PHE A 89 31.86 -1.23 -4.51
C PHE A 89 32.63 -2.56 -4.46
N SER A 90 32.21 -3.48 -3.62
CA SER A 90 32.55 -4.90 -3.78
C SER A 90 31.41 -5.59 -4.52
N SER A 91 31.71 -6.63 -5.30
CA SER A 91 30.71 -7.40 -6.05
C SER A 91 30.62 -8.85 -5.56
N THR A 92 29.50 -9.50 -5.87
CA THR A 92 29.36 -10.96 -5.86
C THR A 92 28.50 -11.40 -7.05
N GLY A 93 28.68 -12.66 -7.48
CA GLY A 93 28.04 -13.23 -8.66
C GLY A 93 29.08 -13.81 -9.61
N GLU A 94 28.75 -14.88 -10.32
CA GLU A 94 29.58 -15.49 -11.36
C GLU A 94 28.91 -15.31 -12.74
N CYS A 95 29.69 -15.43 -13.82
CA CYS A 95 29.13 -15.35 -15.17
C CYS A 95 28.29 -16.60 -15.46
N ALA A 96 27.24 -16.46 -16.27
CA ALA A 96 26.38 -17.59 -16.63
C ALA A 96 27.14 -18.69 -17.43
N GLY A 97 28.29 -18.34 -18.01
CA GLY A 97 29.25 -19.23 -18.63
C GLY A 97 30.65 -18.62 -18.64
N ASP A 98 31.36 -18.69 -19.76
CA ASP A 98 32.66 -18.01 -19.91
C ASP A 98 32.48 -16.49 -19.82
N CYS A 99 33.06 -15.88 -18.79
CA CYS A 99 33.02 -14.44 -18.53
C CYS A 99 33.57 -13.56 -19.67
N ARG A 100 34.30 -14.13 -20.63
CA ARG A 100 34.76 -13.38 -21.80
C ARG A 100 33.62 -13.02 -22.76
N TRP A 101 32.60 -13.87 -22.84
CA TRP A 101 31.55 -13.80 -23.86
C TRP A 101 30.14 -13.77 -23.29
N ASN A 102 29.98 -14.17 -22.02
CA ASN A 102 28.70 -14.20 -21.34
C ASN A 102 28.62 -13.09 -20.32
N GLU A 103 27.41 -12.58 -20.12
CA GLU A 103 27.13 -11.60 -19.09
C GLU A 103 27.37 -12.15 -17.68
N ARG A 104 27.62 -11.20 -16.78
CA ARG A 104 27.66 -11.43 -15.34
C ARG A 104 26.59 -10.60 -14.66
N ASP A 105 25.61 -11.30 -14.08
CA ASP A 105 24.74 -10.70 -13.08
C ASP A 105 25.51 -10.52 -11.78
N SER A 106 25.50 -9.31 -11.24
CA SER A 106 26.27 -8.99 -10.03
C SER A 106 25.42 -8.25 -9.01
N ILE A 107 25.70 -8.47 -7.74
CA ILE A 107 25.22 -7.62 -6.65
C ILE A 107 26.41 -6.82 -6.12
N PHE A 108 26.37 -5.52 -6.31
CA PHE A 108 27.35 -4.57 -5.76
C PHE A 108 26.89 -4.04 -4.42
N TYR A 109 27.81 -3.95 -3.47
CA TYR A 109 27.56 -3.46 -2.12
C TYR A 109 28.76 -2.68 -1.57
N LYS A 110 28.50 -1.71 -0.70
CA LYS A 110 29.56 -0.96 0.01
C LYS A 110 30.03 -1.74 1.24
N THR A 111 31.28 -2.19 1.24
CA THR A 111 31.87 -2.97 2.33
C THR A 111 31.97 -2.20 3.64
N GLU A 112 31.93 -0.86 3.60
CA GLU A 112 31.88 -0.02 4.80
C GLU A 112 30.64 -0.29 5.65
N ARG A 113 29.48 -0.51 5.01
CA ARG A 113 28.19 -0.74 5.67
C ARG A 113 27.82 -2.22 5.73
N TRP A 114 28.10 -2.98 4.68
CA TRP A 114 27.58 -4.34 4.51
C TRP A 114 28.68 -5.39 4.69
N LYS A 115 28.36 -6.43 5.45
CA LYS A 115 29.15 -7.65 5.55
C LYS A 115 28.44 -8.75 4.75
N LEU A 116 29.11 -9.29 3.74
CA LEU A 116 28.61 -10.48 3.03
C LEU A 116 28.68 -11.70 3.96
N LEU A 117 27.55 -12.38 4.17
CA LEU A 117 27.45 -13.59 4.98
C LEU A 117 27.58 -14.85 4.13
N GLU A 118 26.78 -14.91 3.07
CA GLU A 118 26.76 -16.01 2.11
C GLU A 118 26.37 -15.49 0.72
N SER A 119 26.85 -16.16 -0.32
CA SER A 119 26.44 -15.92 -1.71
C SER A 119 26.51 -17.19 -2.51
N SER A 120 25.63 -17.31 -3.51
CA SER A 120 25.60 -18.41 -4.46
C SER A 120 25.14 -17.89 -5.83
N THR A 121 25.74 -18.42 -6.89
CA THR A 121 25.28 -18.22 -8.27
C THR A 121 24.83 -19.55 -8.82
N PHE A 122 23.71 -19.54 -9.54
CA PHE A 122 23.12 -20.73 -10.13
C PHE A 122 22.56 -20.44 -11.53
N ALA A 123 22.65 -21.44 -12.42
CA ALA A 123 22.09 -21.35 -13.77
C ALA A 123 20.56 -21.43 -13.74
N LEU A 124 19.90 -20.72 -14.66
CA LEU A 124 18.48 -20.87 -14.91
C LEU A 124 18.26 -22.09 -15.82
N SER A 125 18.24 -23.29 -15.21
CA SER A 125 18.11 -24.58 -15.89
C SER A 125 17.65 -25.68 -14.91
N ASP A 126 17.48 -26.91 -15.39
CA ASP A 126 17.20 -28.09 -14.56
C ASP A 126 18.42 -28.55 -13.73
N THR A 127 19.62 -28.11 -14.12
CA THR A 127 20.88 -28.35 -13.39
C THR A 127 21.48 -27.04 -12.88
N PRO A 128 20.80 -26.34 -11.96
CA PRO A 128 21.16 -24.98 -11.54
C PRO A 128 22.52 -24.87 -10.85
N ASP A 129 22.98 -25.92 -10.17
CA ASP A 129 24.26 -25.89 -9.44
C ASP A 129 25.49 -26.22 -10.34
N ILE A 130 25.28 -26.36 -11.65
CA ILE A 130 26.34 -26.60 -12.65
C ILE A 130 26.40 -25.40 -13.60
N LEU A 131 27.54 -24.69 -13.61
CA LEU A 131 27.80 -23.58 -14.52
C LEU A 131 28.85 -23.97 -15.56
N PRO A 132 28.65 -23.70 -16.86
CA PRO A 132 27.39 -23.25 -17.49
C PRO A 132 26.35 -24.38 -17.60
N SER A 133 25.06 -24.02 -17.67
CA SER A 133 23.97 -24.96 -17.95
C SER A 133 22.82 -24.31 -18.71
N ASN A 134 22.23 -25.06 -19.65
CA ASN A 134 21.11 -24.60 -20.49
C ASN A 134 20.21 -25.76 -20.95
N THR A 135 19.64 -26.51 -20.00
CA THR A 135 18.77 -27.66 -20.31
C THR A 135 17.42 -27.24 -20.91
N TRP A 136 17.00 -26.00 -20.71
CA TRP A 136 15.74 -25.45 -21.23
C TRP A 136 15.85 -24.93 -22.67
N GLY A 137 17.06 -24.90 -23.24
CA GLY A 137 17.29 -24.42 -24.60
C GLY A 137 17.15 -22.90 -24.76
N LEU A 138 17.41 -22.13 -23.70
CA LEU A 138 17.42 -20.67 -23.68
C LEU A 138 18.29 -20.11 -24.80
N GLN A 139 17.94 -18.95 -25.35
CA GLN A 139 18.74 -18.30 -26.38
C GLN A 139 20.11 -17.89 -25.84
N TYR A 140 20.14 -17.42 -24.58
CA TYR A 140 21.37 -17.05 -23.89
C TYR A 140 21.54 -17.88 -22.61
N LEU A 141 22.80 -18.12 -22.21
CA LEU A 141 23.07 -18.67 -20.90
C LEU A 141 22.65 -17.64 -19.85
N ARG A 142 21.74 -18.04 -18.95
CA ARG A 142 21.24 -17.16 -17.89
C ARG A 142 21.55 -17.73 -16.51
N ALA A 143 21.80 -16.82 -15.57
CA ALA A 143 22.06 -17.17 -14.18
C ALA A 143 21.30 -16.24 -13.24
N ALA A 144 21.33 -16.59 -11.96
CA ALA A 144 20.91 -15.71 -10.88
C ALA A 144 21.97 -15.77 -9.78
N VAL A 145 22.20 -14.63 -9.13
CA VAL A 145 23.02 -14.54 -7.92
C VAL A 145 22.13 -14.23 -6.74
N ILE A 146 22.28 -14.98 -5.66
CA ILE A 146 21.64 -14.71 -4.38
C ILE A 146 22.72 -14.48 -3.32
N ALA A 147 22.49 -13.53 -2.43
CA ALA A 147 23.42 -13.20 -1.37
C ALA A 147 22.70 -12.64 -0.14
N ARG A 148 23.28 -12.89 1.03
CA ARG A 148 22.83 -12.32 2.30
C ARG A 148 23.87 -11.36 2.84
N PHE A 149 23.40 -10.16 3.14
CA PHE A 149 24.21 -9.06 3.63
C PHE A 149 23.76 -8.66 5.02
N GLN A 150 24.68 -8.62 5.97
CA GLN A 150 24.42 -8.06 7.30
C GLN A 150 24.85 -6.59 7.34
N ASP A 151 23.94 -5.71 7.72
CA ASP A 151 24.26 -4.32 8.04
C ASP A 151 25.12 -4.30 9.31
N LYS A 152 26.31 -3.70 9.24
CA LYS A 152 27.25 -3.62 10.37
C LYS A 152 26.76 -2.72 11.51
N ALA A 153 25.91 -1.74 11.21
CA ALA A 153 25.39 -0.81 12.21
C ALA A 153 24.18 -1.37 12.96
N THR A 154 23.30 -2.10 12.25
CA THR A 154 22.01 -2.54 12.81
C THR A 154 21.87 -4.05 13.00
N SER A 155 22.87 -4.83 12.54
CA SER A 155 22.89 -6.29 12.50
C SER A 155 21.74 -6.96 11.73
N ARG A 156 20.88 -6.17 11.06
CA ARG A 156 19.80 -6.66 10.20
C ARG A 156 20.38 -7.31 8.95
N VAL A 157 19.65 -8.28 8.43
CA VAL A 157 20.07 -9.04 7.25
C VAL A 157 19.15 -8.72 6.08
N VAL A 158 19.76 -8.44 4.93
CA VAL A 158 19.09 -8.31 3.64
C VAL A 158 19.51 -9.50 2.78
N CYS A 159 18.54 -10.32 2.39
CA CYS A 159 18.69 -11.38 1.40
C CYS A 159 18.26 -10.84 0.04
N MET A 160 19.20 -10.70 -0.89
CA MET A 160 18.95 -10.13 -2.21
C MET A 160 19.28 -11.14 -3.30
N LEU A 161 18.36 -11.29 -4.25
CA LEU A 161 18.60 -12.01 -5.51
C LEU A 161 18.67 -11.01 -6.66
N ASN A 162 19.60 -11.22 -7.59
CA ASN A 162 19.68 -10.50 -8.84
C ASN A 162 19.76 -11.49 -10.02
N THR A 163 19.07 -11.20 -11.12
CA THR A 163 19.02 -12.10 -12.28
C THR A 163 18.66 -11.37 -13.58
N HIS A 164 19.00 -11.98 -14.71
CA HIS A 164 18.55 -11.63 -16.04
C HIS A 164 17.84 -12.83 -16.70
N PHE A 165 16.55 -12.70 -17.02
CA PHE A 165 15.81 -13.78 -17.69
C PHE A 165 16.05 -13.79 -19.19
N ASP A 166 15.84 -14.93 -19.81
CA ASP A 166 15.92 -15.07 -21.27
C ASP A 166 14.80 -14.28 -21.97
N ILE A 167 15.12 -13.81 -23.18
CA ILE A 167 14.24 -12.96 -23.98
C ILE A 167 13.13 -13.79 -24.63
N THR A 168 13.38 -15.08 -24.88
CA THR A 168 12.53 -15.90 -25.76
C THR A 168 11.70 -16.94 -25.02
N LEU A 169 12.28 -17.62 -24.03
CA LEU A 169 11.65 -18.78 -23.39
C LEU A 169 12.12 -18.99 -21.95
N GLY A 170 11.43 -19.84 -21.20
CA GLY A 170 11.85 -20.23 -19.85
C GLY A 170 11.58 -19.21 -18.73
N GLN A 171 10.96 -18.05 -19.00
CA GLN A 171 10.66 -17.04 -17.97
C GLN A 171 9.77 -17.59 -16.83
N PRO A 172 8.70 -18.39 -17.09
CA PRO A 172 7.90 -18.97 -16.01
C PRO A 172 8.68 -19.97 -15.15
N GLN A 173 9.49 -20.84 -15.77
CA GLN A 173 10.34 -21.80 -15.08
C GLN A 173 11.43 -21.10 -14.26
N SER A 174 12.00 -20.03 -14.82
CA SER A 174 12.95 -19.15 -14.12
C SER A 174 12.31 -18.53 -12.89
N ALA A 175 11.08 -18.00 -13.00
CA ALA A 175 10.31 -17.46 -11.88
C ALA A 175 10.07 -18.48 -10.77
N ILE A 176 9.71 -19.72 -11.12
CA ILE A 176 9.57 -20.82 -10.16
C ILE A 176 10.90 -21.11 -9.46
N LEU A 177 11.98 -21.24 -10.23
CA LEU A 177 13.30 -21.59 -9.71
C LEU A 177 13.85 -20.50 -8.77
N VAL A 178 13.75 -19.22 -9.15
CA VAL A 178 14.24 -18.11 -8.30
C VAL A 178 13.40 -17.97 -7.04
N ALA A 179 12.07 -18.12 -7.12
CA ALA A 179 11.19 -18.09 -5.95
C ALA A 179 11.52 -19.25 -4.98
N LYS A 180 11.77 -20.45 -5.51
CA LYS A 180 12.21 -21.61 -4.73
C LYS A 180 13.55 -21.33 -4.06
N ARG A 181 14.55 -20.82 -4.79
CA ARG A 181 15.89 -20.52 -4.24
C ARG A 181 15.85 -19.44 -3.17
N LEU A 182 15.06 -18.37 -3.38
CA LEU A 182 14.79 -17.36 -2.36
C LEU A 182 14.19 -17.97 -1.09
N SER A 183 13.18 -18.83 -1.22
CA SER A 183 12.52 -19.48 -0.07
C SER A 183 13.45 -20.43 0.72
N GLN A 184 14.45 -21.00 0.06
CA GLN A 184 15.40 -21.95 0.66
C GLN A 184 16.59 -21.24 1.31
N HIS A 185 17.03 -20.12 0.73
CA HIS A 185 18.24 -19.43 1.14
C HIS A 185 17.97 -18.29 2.12
N CYS A 186 16.88 -17.54 1.93
CA CYS A 186 16.53 -16.44 2.81
C CYS A 186 15.82 -16.93 4.08
N GLN A 187 16.08 -16.26 5.20
CA GLN A 187 15.43 -16.57 6.48
C GLN A 187 14.14 -15.77 6.69
N ALA A 188 13.31 -16.21 7.65
CA ALA A 188 12.03 -15.56 7.95
C ALA A 188 12.21 -14.09 8.39
N GLU A 189 13.25 -13.77 9.15
CA GLU A 189 13.54 -12.42 9.65
C GLU A 189 14.38 -11.56 8.68
N ASP A 190 14.85 -12.13 7.57
CA ASP A 190 15.63 -11.37 6.57
C ASP A 190 14.70 -10.43 5.80
N THR A 191 15.15 -9.21 5.49
CA THR A 191 14.53 -8.43 4.42
C THR A 191 14.83 -9.09 3.09
N VAL A 192 13.81 -9.54 2.36
CA VAL A 192 13.99 -10.26 1.09
C VAL A 192 13.65 -9.38 -0.10
N LEU A 193 14.63 -9.21 -0.99
CA LEU A 193 14.55 -8.38 -2.19
C LEU A 193 14.98 -9.18 -3.42
N MET A 194 14.41 -8.84 -4.57
CA MET A 194 14.82 -9.37 -5.86
C MET A 194 14.88 -8.24 -6.88
N THR A 195 15.99 -8.14 -7.60
CA THR A 195 16.19 -7.23 -8.73
C THR A 195 16.43 -8.01 -10.01
N GLY A 196 16.16 -7.40 -11.15
CA GLY A 196 16.47 -8.04 -12.41
C GLY A 196 15.79 -7.41 -13.62
N ASP A 197 16.39 -7.69 -14.77
CA ASP A 197 15.73 -7.61 -16.07
C ASP A 197 15.06 -8.96 -16.33
N LEU A 198 13.73 -8.99 -16.28
CA LEU A 198 12.99 -10.23 -16.43
C LEU A 198 12.59 -10.53 -17.87
N ASN A 199 12.87 -9.62 -18.81
CA ASN A 199 12.39 -9.70 -20.21
C ASN A 199 10.89 -10.08 -20.30
N ALA A 200 10.12 -9.76 -19.27
CA ALA A 200 8.73 -10.17 -19.11
C ALA A 200 7.88 -8.98 -18.68
N VAL A 201 6.77 -8.77 -19.38
CA VAL A 201 5.83 -7.68 -19.10
C VAL A 201 5.00 -7.97 -17.83
N PRO A 202 4.37 -6.96 -17.21
CA PRO A 202 3.66 -7.15 -15.93
C PRO A 202 2.54 -8.19 -15.95
N GLN A 203 1.94 -8.45 -17.12
CA GLN A 203 0.86 -9.43 -17.31
C GLN A 203 1.39 -10.85 -17.63
N SER A 204 2.69 -11.04 -17.74
CA SER A 204 3.28 -12.36 -17.97
C SER A 204 3.07 -13.29 -16.77
N SER A 205 2.96 -14.60 -17.03
CA SER A 205 2.79 -15.58 -15.96
C SER A 205 3.97 -15.60 -14.98
N ALA A 206 5.19 -15.31 -15.45
CA ALA A 206 6.38 -15.18 -14.60
C ALA A 206 6.23 -14.05 -13.56
N VAL A 207 5.84 -12.86 -14.01
CA VAL A 207 5.67 -11.69 -13.12
C VAL A 207 4.46 -11.87 -12.20
N LEU A 208 3.34 -12.36 -12.72
CA LEU A 208 2.15 -12.65 -11.92
C LEU A 208 2.42 -13.70 -10.83
N TYR A 209 3.27 -14.71 -11.12
CA TYR A 209 3.68 -15.70 -10.14
C TYR A 209 4.52 -15.11 -9.01
N LEU A 210 5.57 -14.34 -9.35
CA LEU A 210 6.41 -13.68 -8.35
C LEU A 210 5.62 -12.69 -7.48
N ALA A 211 4.66 -12.00 -8.06
CA ALA A 211 3.79 -11.02 -7.39
C ALA A 211 2.64 -11.64 -6.57
N ASP A 212 2.52 -12.98 -6.56
CA ASP A 212 1.40 -13.72 -5.94
C ASP A 212 0.02 -13.31 -6.50
N GLN A 213 -0.06 -13.14 -7.82
CA GLN A 213 -1.26 -12.73 -8.55
C GLN A 213 -1.77 -13.79 -9.51
N GLY A 214 -0.99 -14.84 -9.80
CA GLY A 214 -1.40 -15.96 -10.63
C GLY A 214 -0.47 -17.16 -10.49
N PRO A 215 -1.00 -18.39 -10.56
CA PRO A 215 -0.19 -19.60 -10.47
C PRO A 215 0.57 -19.87 -11.77
N VAL A 216 1.67 -20.61 -11.67
CA VAL A 216 2.32 -21.30 -12.81
C VAL A 216 2.22 -22.79 -12.52
N ASP A 217 1.78 -23.56 -13.51
CA ASP A 217 1.53 -25.01 -13.38
C ASP A 217 0.65 -25.37 -12.18
N GLY A 218 -0.34 -24.53 -11.88
CA GLY A 218 -1.30 -24.72 -10.78
C GLY A 218 -0.76 -24.45 -9.38
N SER A 219 0.51 -24.08 -9.25
CA SER A 219 1.15 -23.76 -7.97
C SER A 219 1.36 -22.26 -7.80
N TYR A 220 1.23 -21.76 -6.56
CA TYR A 220 1.54 -20.38 -6.20
C TYR A 220 2.99 -20.24 -5.72
N THR A 221 3.50 -19.01 -5.66
CA THR A 221 4.86 -18.74 -5.19
C THR A 221 5.02 -19.11 -3.72
N PRO A 222 6.12 -19.78 -3.31
CA PRO A 222 6.43 -20.01 -1.91
C PRO A 222 6.89 -18.73 -1.19
N ILE A 223 7.18 -17.65 -1.94
CA ILE A 223 7.62 -16.37 -1.41
C ILE A 223 6.83 -15.25 -2.07
N PRO A 224 5.69 -14.83 -1.50
CA PRO A 224 4.85 -13.79 -2.09
C PRO A 224 5.55 -12.44 -2.02
N MET A 225 5.80 -11.85 -3.19
CA MET A 225 6.43 -10.55 -3.34
C MET A 225 5.48 -9.51 -3.95
N TYR A 226 5.94 -8.28 -4.06
CA TYR A 226 5.28 -7.22 -4.80
C TYR A 226 6.29 -6.36 -5.53
N ASP A 227 5.91 -5.87 -6.71
CA ASP A 227 6.71 -4.93 -7.49
C ASP A 227 6.65 -3.55 -6.84
N THR A 228 7.81 -3.12 -6.35
CA THR A 228 7.95 -1.91 -5.52
C THR A 228 7.71 -0.64 -6.31
N LEU A 229 8.02 -0.61 -7.62
CA LEU A 229 7.78 0.57 -8.43
C LEU A 229 6.28 0.76 -8.70
N THR A 230 5.56 -0.31 -9.01
CA THR A 230 4.09 -0.23 -9.17
C THR A 230 3.43 0.16 -7.85
N ALA A 231 3.88 -0.39 -6.73
CA ALA A 231 3.37 -0.02 -5.41
C ALA A 231 3.64 1.45 -5.04
N ALA A 232 4.72 2.06 -5.55
CA ALA A 232 5.03 3.47 -5.38
C ALA A 232 4.35 4.40 -6.40
N GLY A 233 3.56 3.87 -7.35
CA GLY A 233 2.95 4.66 -8.43
C GLY A 233 3.91 4.98 -9.59
N ALA A 234 5.09 4.35 -9.62
CA ALA A 234 6.11 4.49 -10.67
C ALA A 234 6.22 3.24 -11.57
N GLY A 235 5.12 2.48 -11.73
CA GLY A 235 5.08 1.22 -12.51
C GLY A 235 5.13 1.37 -14.03
N GLY A 236 5.85 2.37 -14.54
CA GLY A 236 5.93 2.69 -15.96
C GLY A 236 6.93 1.82 -16.75
N PRO A 237 6.96 2.03 -18.08
CA PRO A 237 8.02 1.57 -18.99
C PRO A 237 9.46 1.68 -18.44
N THR A 238 10.31 0.71 -18.79
CA THR A 238 11.73 0.72 -18.36
C THR A 238 12.73 0.63 -19.51
N TRP A 239 12.32 0.16 -20.69
CA TRP A 239 13.21 0.07 -21.85
C TRP A 239 13.26 1.37 -22.64
N ILE A 240 14.46 1.94 -22.80
CA ILE A 240 14.76 3.17 -23.58
C ILE A 240 15.17 2.80 -25.02
N GLY A 241 15.84 1.66 -25.17
CA GLY A 241 16.29 1.13 -26.44
C GLY A 241 17.56 1.77 -27.00
N PRO A 242 17.94 1.39 -28.22
CA PRO A 242 19.30 1.59 -28.76
C PRO A 242 19.65 3.06 -29.02
N SER A 243 18.69 3.97 -28.86
CA SER A 243 18.90 5.41 -28.99
C SER A 243 19.57 6.04 -27.76
N PHE A 244 19.53 5.37 -26.60
CA PHE A 244 19.96 5.93 -25.31
C PHE A 244 19.30 7.29 -25.03
N GLY A 245 18.00 7.39 -25.33
CA GLY A 245 17.20 8.61 -25.25
C GLY A 245 16.83 9.03 -23.83
N SER A 246 15.93 10.01 -23.73
CA SER A 246 15.54 10.65 -22.45
C SER A 246 14.27 10.10 -21.83
N HIS A 247 13.66 9.09 -22.44
CA HIS A 247 12.42 8.49 -21.98
C HIS A 247 12.34 7.04 -22.44
N PRO A 248 11.70 6.15 -21.67
CA PRO A 248 11.44 4.79 -22.11
C PRO A 248 10.43 4.79 -23.27
N VAL A 249 10.55 3.83 -24.17
CA VAL A 249 9.75 3.75 -25.41
C VAL A 249 8.86 2.52 -25.50
N ASP A 250 9.08 1.52 -24.65
CA ASP A 250 8.33 0.24 -24.70
C ASP A 250 7.82 -0.18 -23.30
N CYS A 251 7.61 -1.47 -23.06
CA CYS A 251 7.04 -1.99 -21.84
C CYS A 251 8.01 -1.96 -20.66
N LYS A 252 7.48 -2.37 -19.51
CA LYS A 252 8.26 -2.62 -18.30
C LYS A 252 8.84 -4.02 -18.34
N TYR A 253 10.17 -4.12 -18.26
CA TYR A 253 10.91 -5.38 -18.23
C TYR A 253 11.80 -5.52 -16.99
N ASP A 254 12.16 -4.41 -16.38
CA ASP A 254 13.00 -4.35 -15.19
C ASP A 254 12.13 -4.25 -13.93
N TYR A 255 12.55 -4.95 -12.87
CA TYR A 255 11.78 -5.00 -11.62
C TYR A 255 12.66 -4.91 -10.38
N VAL A 256 12.06 -4.35 -9.33
CA VAL A 256 12.52 -4.48 -7.94
C VAL A 256 11.36 -5.06 -7.14
N PHE A 257 11.46 -6.34 -6.80
CA PHE A 257 10.52 -7.05 -5.95
C PHE A 257 10.97 -7.01 -4.49
N SER A 258 9.99 -6.88 -3.59
CA SER A 258 10.17 -7.07 -2.16
C SER A 258 9.21 -8.13 -1.67
N ARG A 259 9.64 -9.01 -0.77
CA ARG A 259 8.74 -9.87 -0.02
C ARG A 259 7.76 -9.03 0.79
N ARG A 260 6.53 -9.52 0.92
CA ARG A 260 5.53 -8.92 1.81
C ARG A 260 5.83 -9.33 3.24
N ASP A 261 6.35 -8.40 4.03
CA ASP A 261 6.53 -8.56 5.48
C ASP A 261 6.30 -7.25 6.24
N ASN A 262 6.27 -7.34 7.57
CA ASN A 262 5.98 -6.22 8.46
C ASN A 262 7.24 -5.42 8.88
N HIS A 263 8.40 -5.77 8.35
CA HIS A 263 9.69 -5.19 8.73
C HIS A 263 10.48 -4.60 7.56
N THR A 264 9.93 -4.65 6.33
CA THR A 264 10.48 -4.02 5.13
C THR A 264 9.46 -3.03 4.57
N CYS A 265 9.58 -1.76 4.94
CA CYS A 265 8.63 -0.73 4.53
C CYS A 265 9.10 -0.02 3.27
N LEU A 266 8.38 -0.16 2.15
CA LEU A 266 8.62 0.69 0.98
C LEU A 266 8.29 2.15 1.31
N ARG A 267 9.22 3.06 1.03
CA ARG A 267 9.04 4.51 1.20
C ARG A 267 8.88 5.23 -0.13
N ASN A 268 9.65 4.81 -1.13
CA ASN A 268 9.56 5.36 -2.48
C ASN A 268 10.07 4.34 -3.51
N GLY A 269 9.62 4.47 -4.74
CA GLY A 269 10.09 3.71 -5.90
C GLY A 269 10.12 4.64 -7.10
N THR A 270 11.21 4.65 -7.87
CA THR A 270 11.39 5.59 -8.97
C THR A 270 12.08 4.93 -10.16
N VAL A 271 11.60 5.26 -11.36
CA VAL A 271 12.25 4.92 -12.63
C VAL A 271 13.10 6.12 -13.05
N LEU A 272 14.41 5.94 -13.10
CA LEU A 272 15.40 6.98 -13.36
C LEU A 272 15.80 6.96 -14.83
N VAL A 273 15.60 8.08 -15.51
CA VAL A 273 15.93 8.28 -16.93
C VAL A 273 16.78 9.53 -17.09
N ASP A 274 17.68 9.74 -16.14
CA ASP A 274 18.59 10.87 -16.13
C ASP A 274 19.45 10.86 -17.40
N THR A 275 19.52 12.01 -18.05
CA THR A 275 20.39 12.21 -19.21
C THR A 275 21.63 13.01 -18.82
N PHE A 276 22.75 12.61 -19.41
CA PHE A 276 24.06 13.24 -19.25
C PHE A 276 24.60 13.48 -20.65
N ASP A 277 24.87 14.74 -20.98
CA ASP A 277 25.25 15.16 -22.33
C ASP A 277 24.24 14.73 -23.41
N GLY A 278 22.94 14.73 -23.06
CA GLY A 278 21.84 14.40 -23.96
C GLY A 278 21.47 12.92 -24.08
N TYR A 279 22.18 12.02 -23.37
CA TYR A 279 21.95 10.57 -23.46
C TYR A 279 21.78 9.92 -22.08
N SER A 280 21.03 8.83 -22.01
CA SER A 280 20.93 8.00 -20.81
C SER A 280 22.23 7.24 -20.50
N SER A 281 22.33 6.69 -19.29
CA SER A 281 23.45 5.85 -18.86
C SER A 281 23.43 4.43 -19.43
N SER A 282 22.27 3.96 -19.87
CA SER A 282 22.02 2.65 -20.47
C SER A 282 20.80 2.71 -21.40
N ASP A 283 20.57 1.67 -22.20
CA ASP A 283 19.35 1.49 -22.99
C ASP A 283 18.17 1.01 -22.12
N HIS A 284 18.39 0.80 -20.83
CA HIS A 284 17.39 0.63 -19.79
C HIS A 284 17.37 1.82 -18.82
N ALA A 285 16.18 2.12 -18.31
CA ALA A 285 16.00 3.01 -17.18
C ALA A 285 16.51 2.33 -15.90
N VAL A 286 17.09 3.12 -15.00
CA VAL A 286 17.61 2.61 -13.72
C VAL A 286 16.49 2.63 -12.69
N LEU A 287 16.30 1.52 -11.99
CA LEU A 287 15.23 1.42 -10.99
C LEU A 287 15.81 1.66 -9.60
N LEU A 288 15.17 2.54 -8.82
CA LEU A 288 15.57 2.81 -7.44
C LEU A 288 14.39 2.64 -6.50
N SER A 289 14.54 1.77 -5.52
CA SER A 289 13.56 1.58 -4.44
C SER A 289 14.18 1.91 -3.09
N GLU A 290 13.48 2.73 -2.32
CA GLU A 290 13.89 3.17 -0.99
C GLU A 290 13.03 2.51 0.06
N PHE A 291 13.66 1.84 1.01
CA PHE A 291 13.02 1.14 2.10
C PHE A 291 13.41 1.71 3.45
N CYS A 292 12.53 1.46 4.42
CA CYS A 292 12.85 1.55 5.82
C CYS A 292 12.81 0.17 6.46
N LEU A 293 13.90 -0.24 7.11
CA LEU A 293 14.02 -1.55 7.75
C LEU A 293 13.62 -1.46 9.23
N GLY A 294 12.61 -2.21 9.65
CA GLY A 294 12.13 -2.29 11.03
C GLY A 294 10.62 -2.44 11.14
N ARG A 295 10.14 -2.85 12.33
CA ARG A 295 8.74 -3.18 12.62
C ARG A 295 7.78 -1.99 12.66
N GLU A 296 8.27 -0.79 12.39
CA GLU A 296 7.51 0.45 12.47
C GLU A 296 7.15 0.96 11.08
N CYS A 297 6.59 0.09 10.24
CA CYS A 297 5.90 0.50 9.04
C CYS A 297 4.59 1.21 9.44
N SER A 298 4.67 2.48 9.84
CA SER A 298 3.51 3.36 9.90
C SER A 298 3.04 3.56 8.47
N GLY A 299 2.22 2.63 7.99
CA GLY A 299 1.54 2.75 6.73
C GLY A 299 0.63 3.96 6.81
N CYS A 300 0.88 4.98 6.00
CA CYS A 300 -0.20 5.86 5.59
C CYS A 300 -1.19 4.98 4.83
N ILE A 301 -2.20 4.52 5.57
CA ILE A 301 -3.35 3.86 5.02
C ILE A 301 -4.08 4.90 4.17
N ALA A 302 -4.35 4.56 2.92
CA ALA A 302 -5.31 5.30 2.12
C ALA A 302 -6.71 5.10 2.73
N LEU A 303 -7.06 5.95 3.68
CA LEU A 303 -8.42 6.07 4.20
C LEU A 303 -9.34 6.49 3.06
N ASP A 304 -10.56 5.96 3.02
CA ASP A 304 -11.58 6.45 2.10
C ASP A 304 -11.98 7.86 2.54
N TYR A 305 -11.30 8.87 1.97
CA TYR A 305 -11.43 10.27 2.34
C TYR A 305 -12.84 10.84 2.15
N VAL A 306 -13.72 10.11 1.45
CA VAL A 306 -15.11 10.53 1.22
C VAL A 306 -16.03 10.06 2.36
N SER A 307 -15.64 9.01 3.09
CA SER A 307 -16.49 8.26 4.04
C SER A 307 -16.11 8.46 5.51
N MET A 308 -15.72 9.68 5.90
CA MET A 308 -15.16 9.95 7.24
C MET A 308 -16.06 9.48 8.39
N MET A 309 -17.37 9.77 8.35
CA MET A 309 -18.26 9.43 9.46
C MET A 309 -18.51 7.94 9.64
N CYS A 310 -18.45 7.15 8.56
CA CYS A 310 -18.56 5.69 8.65
C CYS A 310 -17.29 5.06 9.25
N GLN A 311 -16.11 5.66 9.00
CA GLN A 311 -14.84 5.18 9.57
C GLN A 311 -14.76 5.47 11.07
N GLU A 312 -15.15 6.68 11.48
CA GLU A 312 -15.24 7.07 12.89
C GLU A 312 -16.25 6.23 13.67
N HIS A 313 -17.32 5.76 13.01
CA HIS A 313 -18.30 4.89 13.65
C HIS A 313 -17.68 3.57 14.16
N ALA A 314 -16.80 2.93 13.36
CA ALA A 314 -16.13 1.71 13.76
C ALA A 314 -15.18 1.95 14.94
N TYR A 315 -14.52 3.10 14.99
CA TYR A 315 -13.66 3.52 16.10
C TYR A 315 -14.46 3.70 17.40
N VAL A 316 -15.60 4.40 17.34
CA VAL A 316 -16.46 4.62 18.52
C VAL A 316 -16.98 3.29 19.08
N LEU A 317 -17.43 2.36 18.22
CA LEU A 317 -17.89 1.04 18.67
C LEU A 317 -16.76 0.24 19.35
N ALA A 318 -15.52 0.35 18.86
CA ALA A 318 -14.36 -0.30 19.46
C ALA A 318 -14.10 0.21 20.88
N VAL A 319 -14.10 1.53 21.05
CA VAL A 319 -13.84 2.20 22.34
C VAL A 319 -14.95 1.89 23.34
N GLU A 320 -16.21 1.89 22.92
CA GLU A 320 -17.35 1.59 23.79
C GLU A 320 -17.32 0.15 24.32
N LYS A 321 -16.86 -0.79 23.50
CA LYS A 321 -16.70 -2.19 23.89
C LYS A 321 -15.54 -2.39 24.83
N LEU A 322 -14.43 -1.69 24.63
CA LEU A 322 -13.32 -1.70 25.59
C LEU A 322 -13.73 -1.09 26.94
N LEU A 323 -14.53 -0.02 26.92
CA LEU A 323 -15.01 0.65 28.12
C LEU A 323 -16.24 -0.03 28.76
N ASN A 324 -16.81 -1.03 28.08
CA ASN A 324 -18.01 -1.76 28.49
C ASN A 324 -19.14 -0.84 28.97
N CYS A 325 -19.44 0.21 28.19
CA CYS A 325 -20.44 1.23 28.54
C CYS A 325 -21.81 0.98 27.89
N ASP A 326 -22.89 1.24 28.63
CA ASP A 326 -24.27 1.18 28.10
C ASP A 326 -24.61 2.47 27.34
N ILE A 327 -24.80 2.34 26.02
CA ILE A 327 -25.02 3.48 25.12
C ILE A 327 -26.53 3.78 25.02
N PRO A 328 -26.98 5.03 25.19
CA PRO A 328 -28.40 5.37 25.05
C PRO A 328 -28.90 5.12 23.63
N LEU A 329 -30.11 4.58 23.50
CA LEU A 329 -30.76 4.23 22.22
C LEU A 329 -30.78 5.40 21.21
N ARG A 330 -30.93 6.64 21.71
CA ARG A 330 -30.87 7.85 20.89
C ARG A 330 -29.53 8.01 20.16
N ALA A 331 -28.41 7.69 20.82
CA ALA A 331 -27.10 7.81 20.21
C ALA A 331 -26.89 6.74 19.12
N GLN A 332 -27.40 5.54 19.31
CA GLN A 332 -27.36 4.47 18.30
C GLN A 332 -28.12 4.89 17.02
N TYR A 333 -29.34 5.42 17.16
CA TYR A 333 -30.11 5.92 16.00
C TYR A 333 -29.42 7.07 15.26
N ILE A 334 -28.84 8.02 16.00
CA ILE A 334 -28.11 9.14 15.39
C ILE A 334 -26.94 8.64 14.55
N ARG A 335 -26.20 7.65 15.06
CA ARG A 335 -25.05 7.10 14.34
C ARG A 335 -25.45 6.36 13.06
N VAL A 336 -26.50 5.55 13.12
CA VAL A 336 -27.03 4.86 11.93
C VAL A 336 -27.51 5.87 10.90
N LEU A 337 -28.20 6.93 11.32
CA LEU A 337 -28.63 8.02 10.46
C LEU A 337 -27.43 8.69 9.75
N PHE A 338 -26.35 8.97 10.47
CA PHE A 338 -25.15 9.57 9.89
C PHE A 338 -24.41 8.63 8.92
N SER A 339 -24.39 7.33 9.20
CA SER A 339 -23.87 6.32 8.27
C SER A 339 -24.68 6.29 6.97
N GLU A 340 -26.01 6.34 7.05
CA GLU A 340 -26.90 6.34 5.88
C GLU A 340 -26.77 7.63 5.05
N ILE A 341 -26.65 8.79 5.71
CA ILE A 341 -26.42 10.07 5.00
C ILE A 341 -25.09 10.04 4.26
N THR A 342 -24.04 9.49 4.88
CA THR A 342 -22.72 9.34 4.25
C THR A 342 -22.79 8.37 3.07
N ARG A 343 -23.52 7.26 3.20
CA ARG A 343 -23.76 6.31 2.10
C ARG A 343 -24.43 6.98 0.91
N ILE A 344 -25.48 7.77 1.13
CA ILE A 344 -26.18 8.53 0.06
C ILE A 344 -25.24 9.55 -0.58
N SER A 345 -24.46 10.29 0.22
CA SER A 345 -23.48 11.26 -0.28
C SER A 345 -22.42 10.61 -1.17
N ASN A 346 -21.98 9.40 -0.83
CA ASN A 346 -20.99 8.66 -1.63
C ASN A 346 -21.58 8.19 -2.96
N HIS A 347 -22.84 7.75 -2.95
CA HIS A 347 -23.54 7.35 -4.17
C HIS A 347 -23.72 8.54 -5.12
N LEU A 348 -24.06 9.72 -4.58
CA LEU A 348 -24.14 10.95 -5.38
C LEU A 348 -22.80 11.29 -6.02
N LEU A 349 -21.69 11.19 -5.27
CA LEU A 349 -20.36 11.41 -5.82
C LEU A 349 -20.05 10.42 -6.96
N ALA A 350 -20.33 9.13 -6.76
CA ALA A 350 -20.08 8.10 -7.77
C ALA A 350 -20.88 8.35 -9.06
N VAL A 351 -22.16 8.70 -8.95
CA VAL A 351 -23.03 9.01 -10.10
C VAL A 351 -22.55 10.28 -10.82
N CYS A 352 -22.12 11.30 -10.09
CA CYS A 352 -21.63 12.55 -10.67
C CYS A 352 -20.30 12.38 -11.41
N CYS A 353 -19.36 11.63 -10.81
CA CYS A 353 -18.11 11.29 -11.46
C CYS A 353 -18.36 10.45 -12.73
N HIS A 354 -19.29 9.50 -12.69
CA HIS A 354 -19.65 8.73 -13.88
C HIS A 354 -20.30 9.59 -14.98
N ALA A 355 -21.16 10.54 -14.60
CA ALA A 355 -21.73 11.50 -15.56
C ALA A 355 -20.65 12.35 -16.23
N LEU A 356 -19.62 12.75 -15.47
CA LEU A 356 -18.46 13.46 -15.97
C LEU A 356 -17.67 12.61 -16.97
N ASP A 357 -17.46 11.32 -16.69
CA ASP A 357 -16.76 10.40 -17.58
C ASP A 357 -17.48 10.19 -18.92
N VAL A 358 -18.81 10.29 -18.93
CA VAL A 358 -19.65 10.25 -20.15
C VAL A 358 -19.70 11.62 -20.86
N GLY A 359 -19.00 12.63 -20.33
CA GLY A 359 -18.91 13.97 -20.91
C GLY A 359 -20.02 14.93 -20.48
N ALA A 360 -20.88 14.55 -19.53
CA ALA A 360 -21.95 15.39 -19.01
C ALA A 360 -21.46 16.23 -17.82
N MET A 361 -21.06 17.48 -18.08
CA MET A 361 -20.57 18.38 -17.02
C MET A 361 -21.68 18.94 -16.11
N THR A 362 -22.89 19.19 -16.64
CA THR A 362 -23.96 19.83 -15.85
C THR A 362 -24.44 18.98 -14.66
N PRO A 363 -24.68 17.65 -14.81
CA PRO A 363 -25.08 16.80 -13.67
C PRO A 363 -24.02 16.72 -12.57
N TYR A 364 -22.74 16.88 -12.92
CA TYR A 364 -21.66 16.90 -11.94
C TYR A 364 -21.81 18.07 -10.96
N PHE A 365 -22.05 19.29 -11.47
CA PHE A 365 -22.23 20.47 -10.60
C PHE A 365 -23.50 20.36 -9.73
N TRP A 366 -24.60 19.84 -10.28
CA TRP A 366 -25.85 19.67 -9.52
C TRP A 366 -25.70 18.67 -8.37
N GLY A 367 -25.03 17.54 -8.58
CA GLY A 367 -24.86 16.58 -7.48
C GLY A 367 -23.82 17.02 -6.45
N PHE A 368 -22.85 17.86 -6.80
CA PHE A 368 -21.97 18.52 -5.82
C PHE A 368 -22.72 19.58 -5.02
N GLU A 369 -23.62 20.35 -5.63
CA GLU A 369 -24.50 21.30 -4.92
C GLU A 369 -25.39 20.58 -3.90
N GLU A 370 -26.03 19.47 -4.29
CA GLU A 370 -26.84 18.65 -3.36
C GLU A 370 -26.00 18.04 -2.24
N ARG A 371 -24.75 17.65 -2.53
CA ARG A 371 -23.81 17.15 -1.53
C ARG A 371 -23.41 18.23 -0.52
N GLU A 372 -23.21 19.47 -0.96
CA GLU A 372 -22.92 20.62 -0.09
C GLU A 372 -24.16 21.11 0.68
N ASN A 373 -25.36 20.98 0.09
CA ASN A 373 -26.61 21.34 0.75
C ASN A 373 -27.07 20.30 1.78
N SER A 374 -26.45 19.11 1.81
CA SER A 374 -26.69 18.14 2.88
C SER A 374 -26.26 18.72 4.24
N PRO A 375 -27.20 18.93 5.18
CA PRO A 375 -26.98 19.73 6.40
C PRO A 375 -25.93 19.16 7.35
N CYS A 376 -25.51 17.91 7.15
CA CYS A 376 -24.52 17.24 7.98
C CYS A 376 -23.07 17.62 7.66
N LEU A 377 -22.78 18.14 6.45
CA LEU A 377 -21.40 18.36 5.99
C LEU A 377 -20.93 19.82 6.10
N THR A 378 -21.84 20.79 6.08
CA THR A 378 -21.45 22.20 5.92
C THR A 378 -21.43 23.03 7.20
N GLY A 379 -21.83 22.51 8.36
CA GLY A 379 -21.83 23.29 9.61
C GLY A 379 -22.56 24.64 9.52
N LYS A 380 -23.44 24.82 8.50
CA LYS A 380 -24.14 26.07 8.25
C LYS A 380 -25.14 26.27 9.38
N GLN A 381 -24.96 27.37 10.12
CA GLN A 381 -25.94 27.84 11.09
C GLN A 381 -27.27 28.12 10.38
N TYR A 382 -28.35 27.56 10.92
CA TYR A 382 -29.71 27.87 10.49
C TYR A 382 -30.01 29.37 10.64
N PRO A 383 -30.87 29.95 9.77
CA PRO A 383 -31.24 31.36 9.85
C PRO A 383 -31.89 31.71 11.20
N PRO A 384 -31.75 32.95 11.71
CA PRO A 384 -32.13 33.34 13.08
C PRO A 384 -33.63 33.16 13.40
N SER A 385 -34.49 33.10 12.38
CA SER A 385 -35.94 32.94 12.54
C SER A 385 -36.37 31.56 13.04
N LEU A 386 -35.50 30.54 12.95
CA LEU A 386 -35.79 29.16 13.35
C LEU A 386 -35.17 28.76 14.70
N GLN A 387 -34.41 29.65 15.35
CA GLN A 387 -33.67 29.33 16.59
C GLN A 387 -34.52 29.41 17.87
N ASN A 388 -35.71 30.01 17.83
CA ASN A 388 -36.50 30.36 19.03
C ASN A 388 -37.83 29.57 19.22
N GLN A 389 -37.99 28.40 18.61
CA GLN A 389 -39.19 27.56 18.79
C GLN A 389 -38.85 26.28 19.60
N PRO A 390 -39.47 26.01 20.77
CA PRO A 390 -39.02 24.95 21.69
C PRO A 390 -39.29 23.49 21.25
N ASP A 391 -39.92 23.26 20.10
CA ASP A 391 -40.54 21.95 19.77
C ASP A 391 -39.93 21.18 18.58
N TYR A 392 -38.79 21.59 18.01
CA TYR A 392 -38.19 20.87 16.86
C TYR A 392 -36.81 20.25 17.18
N ALA A 393 -36.83 19.07 17.81
CA ALA A 393 -35.65 18.20 17.97
C ALA A 393 -35.87 16.84 17.28
N VAL A 394 -36.35 16.86 16.04
CA VAL A 394 -36.29 15.77 15.05
C VAL A 394 -36.24 16.46 13.69
N PRO A 395 -35.25 16.23 12.82
CA PRO A 395 -35.37 16.69 11.44
C PRO A 395 -36.50 15.90 10.76
N LEU A 396 -37.65 16.56 10.63
CA LEU A 396 -38.69 16.22 9.67
C LEU A 396 -38.06 16.16 8.27
N LEU A 397 -37.72 14.95 7.83
CA LEU A 397 -37.46 14.66 6.41
C LEU A 397 -38.75 14.50 5.59
N THR A 398 -39.90 14.86 6.16
CA THR A 398 -41.21 14.66 5.53
C THR A 398 -42.06 15.93 5.60
N ARG A 399 -41.94 16.84 4.62
CA ARG A 399 -43.15 17.42 3.97
C ARG A 399 -43.01 18.42 2.83
N GLN A 400 -41.91 19.13 2.59
CA GLN A 400 -42.03 20.35 1.75
C GLN A 400 -41.25 20.44 0.43
N HIS A 401 -40.29 19.55 0.11
CA HIS A 401 -39.65 19.59 -1.22
C HIS A 401 -39.65 18.25 -2.00
N PHE A 402 -39.98 17.14 -1.35
CA PHE A 402 -40.05 15.83 -2.02
C PHE A 402 -41.43 15.48 -2.62
N THR A 403 -42.47 16.26 -2.32
CA THR A 403 -43.87 15.93 -2.65
C THR A 403 -44.41 16.55 -3.94
N SER A 404 -43.68 17.44 -4.63
CA SER A 404 -44.23 18.07 -5.84
C SER A 404 -43.93 17.33 -7.15
N ARG A 405 -43.23 16.18 -7.13
CA ARG A 405 -42.96 15.39 -8.36
C ARG A 405 -43.23 13.89 -8.28
N PHE A 406 -43.67 13.32 -7.16
CA PHE A 406 -43.85 11.86 -7.02
C PHE A 406 -45.07 11.41 -6.18
N THR A 407 -46.18 12.17 -6.18
CA THR A 407 -47.46 11.69 -5.64
C THR A 407 -48.27 10.95 -6.71
N SER A 408 -47.89 9.71 -7.00
CA SER A 408 -48.81 8.66 -7.41
C SER A 408 -48.27 7.33 -6.90
N ILE A 409 -48.60 6.98 -5.66
CA ILE A 409 -48.71 5.63 -5.06
C ILE A 409 -48.89 5.91 -3.56
N GLY A 410 -50.12 5.73 -3.08
CA GLY A 410 -50.52 6.08 -1.73
C GLY A 410 -50.15 5.02 -0.71
N LEU A 411 -49.59 5.43 0.42
CA LEU A 411 -49.55 4.69 1.68
C LEU A 411 -49.61 5.72 2.84
N THR A 412 -50.67 5.64 3.64
CA THR A 412 -50.98 6.49 4.80
C THR A 412 -50.22 6.04 6.05
N ALA A 413 -49.63 6.99 6.78
CA ALA A 413 -48.94 6.77 8.06
C ALA A 413 -49.86 7.04 9.27
N LEU A 414 -49.72 6.23 10.34
CA LEU A 414 -50.35 6.39 11.66
C LEU A 414 -49.39 7.06 12.67
N PRO A 415 -49.87 7.86 13.65
CA PRO A 415 -49.03 8.65 14.55
C PRO A 415 -48.74 7.96 15.91
N LEU A 416 -47.57 8.21 16.48
CA LEU A 416 -47.19 7.82 17.86
C LEU A 416 -46.88 9.04 18.73
N THR A 417 -47.31 8.96 19.99
CA THR A 417 -47.40 10.02 21.00
C THR A 417 -46.15 10.17 21.89
N LYS A 418 -45.92 11.39 22.39
CA LYS A 418 -44.80 11.87 23.22
C LYS A 418 -44.72 11.24 24.61
N THR A 419 -43.51 11.02 25.15
CA THR A 419 -43.21 11.16 26.60
C THR A 419 -41.88 11.89 26.86
N PRO A 420 -41.76 12.69 27.95
CA PRO A 420 -40.60 13.50 28.26
C PRO A 420 -39.76 12.91 29.40
N ASN A 421 -38.44 12.78 29.22
CA ASN A 421 -37.37 12.95 30.24
C ASN A 421 -36.07 12.27 29.79
N ALA A 422 -35.12 13.05 29.26
CA ALA A 422 -33.68 12.77 29.31
C ALA A 422 -32.90 14.01 28.87
N ARG A 423 -32.55 14.88 29.82
CA ARG A 423 -31.45 15.85 29.67
C ARG A 423 -30.15 15.14 30.10
N HIS A 424 -29.02 15.58 29.55
CA HIS A 424 -27.66 15.03 29.59
C HIS A 424 -27.30 14.16 28.37
N ALA A 425 -26.84 14.82 27.31
CA ALA A 425 -26.09 14.19 26.22
C ALA A 425 -24.64 14.70 26.33
N VAL A 426 -23.70 13.76 26.47
CA VAL A 426 -22.26 14.01 26.39
C VAL A 426 -21.94 14.29 24.92
N MET A 427 -21.58 15.54 24.62
CA MET A 427 -21.17 15.98 23.30
C MET A 427 -19.65 15.86 23.22
N VAL A 428 -19.15 14.73 22.69
CA VAL A 428 -17.73 14.60 22.37
C VAL A 428 -17.47 15.40 21.09
N SER A 429 -16.93 16.59 21.28
CA SER A 429 -16.45 17.48 20.22
C SER A 429 -15.14 16.93 19.66
N VAL A 430 -15.15 16.40 18.44
CA VAL A 430 -13.92 16.20 17.65
C VAL A 430 -13.95 17.20 16.51
N LYS A 431 -13.24 18.30 16.71
CA LYS A 431 -13.05 19.39 15.74
C LYS A 431 -11.56 19.41 15.39
N ALA A 432 -11.13 18.54 14.48
CA ALA A 432 -9.78 18.57 13.90
C ALA A 432 -9.77 17.78 12.59
N VAL A 433 -8.90 18.17 11.67
CA VAL A 433 -8.72 17.66 10.29
C VAL A 433 -9.69 18.24 9.25
N LEU A 434 -9.77 19.58 9.21
CA LEU A 434 -10.07 20.32 7.99
C LEU A 434 -8.77 21.01 7.58
N LEU A 435 -8.06 20.47 6.59
CA LEU A 435 -7.19 21.17 5.62
C LEU A 435 -6.20 20.17 4.99
N GLY A 436 -6.29 20.02 3.67
CA GLY A 436 -5.17 19.57 2.83
C GLY A 436 -5.31 18.18 2.22
N ALA A 437 -5.92 18.10 1.04
CA ALA A 437 -5.37 17.40 -0.13
C ALA A 437 -6.41 17.44 -1.25
N ALA A 438 -6.24 18.39 -2.17
CA ALA A 438 -6.92 18.40 -3.45
C ALA A 438 -6.20 17.48 -4.44
N ALA A 439 -6.97 16.90 -5.35
CA ALA A 439 -6.58 16.20 -6.58
C ALA A 439 -5.91 14.82 -6.41
N VAL A 440 -6.65 13.73 -6.69
CA VAL A 440 -6.30 12.70 -7.69
C VAL A 440 -7.59 12.00 -8.16
N THR A 441 -7.71 11.89 -9.47
CA THR A 441 -8.75 11.28 -10.31
C THR A 441 -9.12 9.84 -9.93
N CYS A 442 -10.42 9.56 -9.95
CA CYS A 442 -11.03 8.28 -9.63
C CYS A 442 -11.14 7.43 -10.90
N LEU A 443 -10.32 6.38 -11.03
CA LEU A 443 -10.38 5.41 -12.14
C LEU A 443 -9.94 4.01 -11.65
N SER A 444 -10.69 3.45 -10.71
CA SER A 444 -10.91 2.00 -10.52
C SER A 444 -11.69 1.78 -9.22
N CYS A 445 -12.84 1.11 -9.30
CA CYS A 445 -13.57 0.61 -8.12
C CYS A 445 -12.77 -0.52 -7.48
N GLU A 446 -11.69 -0.17 -6.78
CA GLU A 446 -10.90 -1.06 -5.94
C GLU A 446 -11.49 -1.06 -4.53
N ALA A 447 -11.65 -2.25 -3.94
CA ALA A 447 -11.91 -2.39 -2.52
C ALA A 447 -10.69 -1.85 -1.76
N LYS A 448 -10.75 -0.59 -1.35
CA LYS A 448 -9.73 0.05 -0.51
C LYS A 448 -10.09 -0.23 0.95
N ALA A 449 -9.22 -0.98 1.63
CA ALA A 449 -9.36 -1.26 3.05
C ALA A 449 -8.25 -0.54 3.81
N GLY A 450 -8.63 0.04 4.95
CA GLY A 450 -7.69 0.71 5.83
C GLY A 450 -7.72 0.18 7.24
N ALA A 451 -6.55 -0.08 7.83
CA ALA A 451 -6.38 -0.67 9.17
C ALA A 451 -5.63 0.30 10.10
N ILE A 452 -6.27 0.81 11.16
CA ILE A 452 -5.65 1.76 12.11
C ILE A 452 -5.29 1.03 13.41
N ASP A 453 -4.09 1.29 13.94
CA ASP A 453 -3.66 0.85 15.28
C ASP A 453 -4.18 1.83 16.34
N ILE A 454 -5.02 1.33 17.26
CA ILE A 454 -5.55 2.11 18.39
C ILE A 454 -4.83 1.64 19.66
N SER A 455 -4.10 2.54 20.31
CA SER A 455 -3.56 2.31 21.65
C SER A 455 -4.46 2.96 22.69
N VAL A 456 -5.15 2.16 23.52
CA VAL A 456 -5.95 2.69 24.64
C VAL A 456 -5.13 2.56 25.91
N GLY A 457 -4.65 3.69 26.42
CA GLY A 457 -4.01 3.77 27.73
C GLY A 457 -5.07 3.81 28.84
N GLY A 458 -4.97 2.90 29.81
CA GLY A 458 -5.70 3.04 31.07
C GLY A 458 -5.21 4.28 31.82
N ALA A 459 -6.13 5.05 32.41
CA ALA A 459 -5.75 6.14 33.32
C ALA A 459 -4.88 5.56 34.45
N ALA A 460 -3.69 6.12 34.65
CA ALA A 460 -2.78 5.66 35.69
C ALA A 460 -3.45 5.73 37.07
N ALA A 461 -3.60 4.57 37.73
CA ALA A 461 -3.94 4.54 39.14
C ALA A 461 -2.69 4.94 39.95
N MET A 462 -2.78 6.06 40.67
CA MET A 462 -1.73 6.53 41.56
C MET A 462 -1.61 5.55 42.73
N THR A 463 -0.53 4.76 42.78
CA THR A 463 -0.22 3.98 43.98
C THR A 463 0.21 4.94 45.09
N THR A 464 -0.01 4.56 46.35
CA THR A 464 0.29 5.35 47.56
C THR A 464 1.77 5.75 47.73
N GLN A 465 2.64 5.41 46.77
CA GLN A 465 4.08 5.71 46.76
C GLN A 465 4.55 6.52 45.54
N GLY A 466 3.66 7.04 44.69
CA GLY A 466 4.04 8.03 43.66
C GLY A 466 4.84 7.49 42.47
N GLN A 467 4.81 6.18 42.20
CA GLN A 467 5.37 5.60 40.97
C GLN A 467 4.26 5.20 39.99
N TYR A 468 4.40 5.65 38.74
CA TYR A 468 3.57 5.24 37.59
C TYR A 468 4.07 3.88 37.10
N ALA A 469 3.29 2.81 37.32
CA ALA A 469 3.52 1.55 36.63
C ALA A 469 2.93 1.62 35.21
N PRO A 470 3.63 1.16 34.16
CA PRO A 470 3.05 1.09 32.82
C PRO A 470 1.92 0.04 32.82
N LEU A 471 0.67 0.49 32.67
CA LEU A 471 -0.46 -0.39 32.37
C LEU A 471 -0.31 -0.90 30.93
N ALA A 472 -0.54 -2.20 30.73
CA ALA A 472 -0.47 -2.82 29.42
C ALA A 472 -1.35 -2.07 28.40
N SER A 473 -0.75 -1.53 27.35
CA SER A 473 -1.47 -0.93 26.24
C SER A 473 -2.00 -2.06 25.34
N THR A 474 -3.32 -2.22 25.26
CA THR A 474 -3.92 -3.09 24.26
C THR A 474 -3.95 -2.34 22.93
N GLN A 475 -3.25 -2.85 21.91
CA GLN A 475 -3.38 -2.37 20.54
C GLN A 475 -4.58 -3.07 19.90
N LEU A 476 -5.53 -2.28 19.38
CA LEU A 476 -6.64 -2.76 18.56
C LEU A 476 -6.43 -2.35 17.11
N LYS A 477 -6.47 -3.31 16.20
CA LYS A 477 -6.44 -3.10 14.75
C LYS A 477 -7.88 -3.01 14.22
N VAL A 478 -8.28 -1.85 13.71
CA VAL A 478 -9.63 -1.65 13.16
C VAL A 478 -9.56 -1.48 11.65
N MET A 479 -10.25 -2.35 10.91
CA MET A 479 -10.35 -2.30 9.45
C MET A 479 -11.74 -1.87 8.98
N SER A 480 -11.82 -1.02 7.97
CA SER A 480 -13.10 -0.71 7.29
C SER A 480 -13.08 -1.10 5.81
N PHE A 481 -14.20 -1.64 5.32
CA PHE A 481 -14.44 -1.98 3.92
C PHE A 481 -15.54 -1.10 3.32
N ASN A 482 -15.22 -0.45 2.20
CA ASN A 482 -16.20 0.03 1.25
C ASN A 482 -16.48 -1.09 0.22
N ALA A 483 -17.17 -2.14 0.68
CA ALA A 483 -17.59 -3.25 -0.17
C ALA A 483 -19.03 -3.01 -0.63
N ARG A 484 -19.23 -2.83 -1.94
CA ARG A 484 -20.57 -2.72 -2.52
C ARG A 484 -21.39 -3.97 -2.19
N THR A 485 -22.66 -3.78 -1.85
CA THR A 485 -23.58 -4.84 -1.43
C THR A 485 -23.65 -5.96 -2.47
N SER A 486 -23.79 -7.20 -2.01
CA SER A 486 -24.07 -8.37 -2.85
C SER A 486 -25.44 -8.31 -3.53
N LEU A 487 -26.34 -7.45 -3.03
CA LEU A 487 -27.65 -7.18 -3.62
C LEU A 487 -27.57 -6.31 -4.89
N ALA A 488 -26.39 -5.76 -5.19
CA ALA A 488 -26.16 -5.05 -6.43
C ALA A 488 -26.20 -6.04 -7.60
N ASN A 489 -26.94 -5.71 -8.66
CA ASN A 489 -27.09 -6.54 -9.86
C ASN A 489 -25.84 -6.49 -10.77
N ASP A 490 -24.66 -6.65 -10.16
CA ASP A 490 -23.35 -6.60 -10.80
C ASP A 490 -23.14 -7.88 -11.64
N LYS A 491 -22.76 -7.75 -12.92
CA LYS A 491 -22.50 -8.91 -13.79
C LYS A 491 -21.14 -9.53 -13.49
N CYS A 492 -21.08 -10.83 -13.19
CA CYS A 492 -19.83 -11.58 -13.26
C CYS A 492 -19.37 -11.69 -14.74
N PRO A 493 -18.06 -11.62 -15.07
CA PRO A 493 -16.91 -11.87 -14.19
C PRO A 493 -16.18 -10.59 -13.73
N SER A 494 -16.82 -9.42 -13.70
CA SER A 494 -16.16 -8.19 -13.24
C SER A 494 -17.02 -7.47 -12.20
N GLY A 495 -16.59 -7.55 -10.94
CA GLY A 495 -17.16 -6.73 -9.86
C GLY A 495 -18.26 -7.37 -9.03
N CYS A 496 -18.68 -8.61 -9.27
CA CYS A 496 -19.66 -9.29 -8.42
C CYS A 496 -19.08 -9.68 -7.04
N TRP A 497 -19.94 -9.80 -6.02
CA TRP A 497 -19.52 -10.14 -4.65
C TRP A 497 -18.72 -11.45 -4.57
N GLU A 498 -19.09 -12.44 -5.37
CA GLU A 498 -18.42 -13.75 -5.47
C GLU A 498 -16.91 -13.66 -5.75
N GLN A 499 -16.45 -12.64 -6.48
CA GLN A 499 -15.02 -12.38 -6.65
C GLN A 499 -14.44 -11.46 -5.58
N ARG A 500 -15.19 -10.43 -5.17
CA ARG A 500 -14.73 -9.45 -4.16
C ARG A 500 -14.48 -10.08 -2.79
N ARG A 501 -15.26 -11.10 -2.41
CA ARG A 501 -15.12 -11.77 -1.11
C ARG A 501 -13.75 -12.40 -0.89
N TRP A 502 -13.14 -12.97 -1.94
CA TRP A 502 -11.79 -13.56 -1.84
C TRP A 502 -10.72 -12.50 -1.63
N ARG A 503 -10.85 -11.33 -2.26
CA ARG A 503 -9.96 -10.18 -2.01
C ARG A 503 -10.17 -9.59 -0.62
N ALA A 504 -11.42 -9.48 -0.16
CA ALA A 504 -11.72 -9.06 1.21
C ALA A 504 -11.09 -10.01 2.22
N LYS A 505 -11.18 -11.32 2.00
CA LYS A 505 -10.51 -12.34 2.81
C LYS A 505 -8.98 -12.15 2.82
N GLN A 506 -8.35 -11.97 1.66
CA GLN A 506 -6.90 -11.70 1.58
C GLN A 506 -6.50 -10.45 2.36
N LEU A 507 -7.33 -9.40 2.35
CA LEU A 507 -7.07 -8.18 3.13
C LEU A 507 -7.22 -8.43 4.63
N VAL A 508 -8.26 -9.14 5.07
CA VAL A 508 -8.45 -9.50 6.48
C VAL A 508 -7.29 -10.39 6.97
N GLU A 509 -6.93 -11.43 6.22
CA GLU A 509 -5.81 -12.31 6.55
C GLU A 509 -4.46 -11.56 6.55
N LYS A 510 -4.30 -10.55 5.68
CA LYS A 510 -3.08 -9.73 5.61
C LYS A 510 -2.88 -8.83 6.82
N TYR A 511 -3.94 -8.18 7.28
CA TYR A 511 -3.83 -7.15 8.32
C TYR A 511 -4.26 -7.64 9.71
N GLU A 512 -4.90 -8.81 9.79
CA GLU A 512 -5.40 -9.42 11.03
C GLU A 512 -6.14 -8.41 11.92
N PRO A 513 -7.18 -7.71 11.40
CA PRO A 513 -7.88 -6.71 12.20
C PRO A 513 -8.65 -7.37 13.33
N ASP A 514 -8.64 -6.75 14.52
CA ASP A 514 -9.48 -7.16 15.64
C ASP A 514 -10.95 -6.80 15.40
N LEU A 515 -11.21 -5.74 14.62
CA LEU A 515 -12.55 -5.26 14.28
C LEU A 515 -12.66 -4.93 12.80
N ILE A 516 -13.79 -5.31 12.19
CA ILE A 516 -14.10 -5.03 10.79
C ILE A 516 -15.41 -4.24 10.72
N GLY A 517 -15.38 -3.07 10.07
CA GLY A 517 -16.56 -2.29 9.70
C GLY A 517 -16.87 -2.44 8.20
N THR A 518 -18.13 -2.63 7.84
CA THR A 518 -18.57 -2.67 6.43
C THR A 518 -19.62 -1.58 6.18
N GLN A 519 -19.54 -0.89 5.04
CA GLN A 519 -20.47 0.21 4.71
C GLN A 519 -21.82 -0.28 4.16
N GLU A 520 -21.83 -1.40 3.43
CA GLU A 520 -23.06 -1.96 2.81
C GLU A 520 -23.20 -3.47 3.11
N GLY A 521 -22.97 -3.86 4.37
CA GLY A 521 -22.93 -5.26 4.80
C GLY A 521 -24.23 -6.03 4.55
N ALA A 522 -24.30 -6.77 3.44
CA ALA A 522 -25.41 -7.68 3.17
C ALA A 522 -25.31 -8.97 4.01
N PRO A 523 -26.42 -9.70 4.25
CA PRO A 523 -26.42 -10.88 5.11
C PRO A 523 -25.43 -11.98 4.71
N ASP A 524 -25.21 -12.17 3.41
CA ASP A 524 -24.23 -13.10 2.85
C ASP A 524 -22.78 -12.62 3.02
N GLN A 525 -22.54 -11.31 3.03
CA GLN A 525 -21.24 -10.72 3.34
C GLN A 525 -20.90 -10.92 4.83
N ILE A 526 -21.86 -10.64 5.72
CA ILE A 526 -21.73 -10.89 7.16
C ILE A 526 -21.49 -12.39 7.42
N LYS A 527 -22.27 -13.25 6.75
CA LYS A 527 -22.11 -14.70 6.85
C LYS A 527 -20.70 -15.13 6.43
N PHE A 528 -20.15 -14.56 5.36
CA PHE A 528 -18.79 -14.86 4.91
C PHE A 528 -17.73 -14.55 5.98
N PHE A 529 -17.76 -13.38 6.62
CA PHE A 529 -16.79 -13.04 7.68
C PHE A 529 -16.99 -13.87 8.96
N THR A 530 -18.24 -14.18 9.31
CA THR A 530 -18.56 -14.94 10.53
C THR A 530 -18.30 -16.44 10.39
N SER A 531 -18.63 -17.06 9.24
CA SER A 531 -18.43 -18.50 9.02
C SER A 531 -17.03 -18.86 8.55
N ASN A 532 -16.37 -17.99 7.77
CA ASN A 532 -15.09 -18.34 7.14
C ASN A 532 -13.87 -17.67 7.78
N MET A 533 -14.05 -16.66 8.64
CA MET A 533 -12.96 -15.90 9.25
C MET A 533 -13.11 -15.73 10.77
N SER A 534 -14.01 -16.48 11.41
CA SER A 534 -14.19 -16.53 12.87
C SER A 534 -14.50 -15.18 13.55
N TYR A 535 -14.99 -14.19 12.79
CA TYR A 535 -15.45 -12.92 13.36
C TYR A 535 -16.86 -13.06 13.96
N ALA A 536 -17.16 -12.29 15.00
CA ALA A 536 -18.53 -12.11 15.48
C ALA A 536 -19.13 -10.83 14.88
N SER A 537 -20.38 -10.90 14.38
CA SER A 537 -21.08 -9.70 13.91
C SER A 537 -21.56 -8.86 15.08
N LEU A 538 -21.33 -7.55 14.99
CA LEU A 538 -21.79 -6.55 15.98
C LEU A 538 -22.98 -5.73 15.49
N GLY A 539 -23.26 -5.78 14.18
CA GLY A 539 -24.44 -5.17 13.61
C GLY A 539 -25.66 -6.03 13.88
N GLU A 540 -26.70 -5.43 14.43
CA GLU A 540 -28.06 -5.94 14.28
C GLU A 540 -28.44 -5.80 12.79
N LEU A 541 -29.00 -6.86 12.20
CA LEU A 541 -29.63 -6.78 10.89
C LEU A 541 -30.71 -5.68 10.95
N LEU A 542 -30.57 -4.64 10.14
CA LEU A 542 -31.63 -3.66 9.90
C LEU A 542 -32.81 -4.31 9.17
#